data_AF-A0A658QY19-F1
#
_entry.id   AF-A0A658QY19-F1
#
_cell.length_a   1.000
_cell.length_b   1.000
_cell.length_c   1.000
_cell.angle_alpha   90.00
_cell.angle_beta   90.00
_cell.angle_gamma   90.00
#
_symmetry.space_group_name_H-M   'P 1'
#
loop_
_entity.id
_entity.type
_entity.pdbx_description
1 polymer ?
#
loop_
_entity_poly.entity_id
_entity_poly.type
_entity_poly.pdbx_seq_one_letter_code
_entity_poly.pdbx_strand_id
1 'polypeptide(L)'
;MMTTTIRHAALAVMLTAFMSANAHAEDNALYRQFGEKEGLARIVDDMYATVIVDPRTAPYFENAPIRRIKPKLVEQLCVLLDGPCVYTGRPMKRTHEGQNIDRAAFNALVEDLQAAMDKNGVPFHAQNKLLAKLAPMYRDVQDRE
;
A
#
# COMPACT_ATOMS: atom_id res chain seq x y z
N MET A 1 19.80 59.81 47.00
CA MET A 1 19.25 58.72 47.84
C MET A 1 17.91 58.36 47.23
N MET A 2 17.54 57.14 46.84
CA MET A 2 18.05 55.80 47.10
C MET A 2 17.59 54.92 45.93
N THR A 3 18.44 53.99 45.54
CA THR A 3 18.25 52.98 44.48
C THR A 3 17.17 51.94 44.82
N THR A 4 16.39 51.51 43.82
CA THR A 4 15.88 50.12 43.79
C THR A 4 15.69 49.63 42.36
N THR A 5 16.52 48.67 41.97
CA THR A 5 16.39 47.79 40.80
C THR A 5 15.36 46.69 41.06
N ILE A 6 14.67 46.21 40.01
CA ILE A 6 14.30 44.79 39.71
C ILE A 6 13.71 44.84 38.28
N ARG A 7 14.47 44.41 37.25
CA ARG A 7 14.35 43.11 36.53
C ARG A 7 12.90 42.79 36.13
N HIS A 8 12.64 42.53 34.85
CA HIS A 8 12.09 41.29 34.31
C HIS A 8 11.92 41.44 32.79
N ALA A 9 12.57 40.53 32.07
CA ALA A 9 12.51 40.34 30.64
C ALA A 9 11.09 39.98 30.18
N ALA A 10 10.71 40.46 29.00
CA ALA A 10 9.72 39.79 28.16
C ALA A 10 10.06 40.13 26.69
N LEU A 11 11.15 39.53 26.23
CA LEU A 11 11.49 39.48 24.81
C LEU A 11 10.43 38.59 24.13
N ALA A 12 9.83 39.13 23.07
CA ALA A 12 8.98 38.42 22.15
C ALA A 12 9.61 37.10 21.69
N VAL A 13 8.84 36.01 21.65
CA VAL A 13 8.78 34.99 20.57
C VAL A 13 7.65 34.03 20.95
N MET A 14 6.49 34.16 20.31
CA MET A 14 5.48 33.09 20.25
C MET A 14 4.94 33.04 18.81
N LEU A 15 5.77 32.56 17.88
CA LEU A 15 5.32 32.27 16.52
C LEU A 15 6.12 31.13 15.89
N THR A 16 6.09 29.93 16.50
CA THR A 16 6.60 28.73 15.82
C THR A 16 5.84 27.49 16.28
N ALA A 17 4.65 27.25 15.73
CA ALA A 17 3.99 25.95 15.81
C ALA A 17 2.94 25.78 14.69
N PHE A 18 3.34 25.86 13.41
CA PHE A 18 2.44 25.52 12.30
C PHE A 18 3.08 24.72 11.16
N MET A 19 4.35 24.30 11.27
CA MET A 19 5.04 23.61 10.16
C MET A 19 4.95 22.07 10.18
N SER A 20 4.34 21.45 11.19
CA SER A 20 4.36 19.99 11.34
C SER A 20 3.28 19.25 10.53
N ALA A 21 2.24 19.93 10.05
CA ALA A 21 1.15 19.28 9.29
C ALA A 21 1.54 19.00 7.82
N ASN A 22 2.46 19.78 7.24
CA ASN A 22 2.81 19.65 5.83
C ASN A 22 3.78 18.50 5.53
N ALA A 23 4.65 18.11 6.47
CA ALA A 23 5.60 17.01 6.26
C ALA A 23 4.88 15.66 6.11
N HIS A 24 3.90 15.36 6.98
CA HIS A 24 3.06 14.16 6.86
C HIS A 24 2.15 14.17 5.62
N ALA A 25 1.81 15.35 5.10
CA ALA A 25 1.01 15.46 3.88
C ALA A 25 1.82 15.04 2.63
N GLU A 26 3.12 15.29 2.59
CA GLU A 26 3.97 14.88 1.45
C GLU A 26 4.23 13.37 1.45
N ASP A 27 4.57 12.79 2.61
CA ASP A 27 5.01 11.39 2.72
C ASP A 27 3.94 10.37 2.24
N ASN A 28 2.65 10.68 2.43
CA ASN A 28 1.55 9.75 2.15
C ASN A 28 0.76 10.13 0.88
N ALA A 29 1.29 11.01 0.03
CA ALA A 29 0.56 11.56 -1.11
C ALA A 29 0.07 10.49 -2.10
N LEU A 30 0.87 9.46 -2.33
CA LEU A 30 0.50 8.35 -3.20
C LEU A 30 -0.60 7.48 -2.57
N TYR A 31 -0.47 7.11 -1.29
CA TYR A 31 -1.49 6.38 -0.54
C TYR A 31 -2.88 7.03 -0.58
N ARG A 32 -2.96 8.37 -0.50
CA ARG A 32 -4.22 9.09 -0.61
C ARG A 32 -4.88 8.96 -1.99
N GLN A 33 -4.10 8.83 -3.07
CA GLN A 33 -4.63 8.61 -4.42
C GLN A 33 -5.30 7.25 -4.59
N PHE A 34 -5.00 6.30 -3.70
CA PHE A 34 -5.66 4.99 -3.63
C PHE A 34 -6.89 4.99 -2.70
N GLY A 35 -7.31 6.15 -2.18
CA GLY A 35 -8.42 6.24 -1.23
C GLY A 35 -8.09 5.69 0.14
N GLU A 36 -6.80 5.72 0.51
CA GLU A 36 -6.29 5.26 1.81
C GLU A 36 -6.72 3.81 2.12
N LYS A 37 -6.93 3.46 3.38
CA LYS A 37 -7.19 2.07 3.80
C LYS A 37 -8.47 1.51 3.20
N GLU A 38 -9.52 2.33 3.15
CA GLU A 38 -10.83 1.90 2.63
C GLU A 38 -10.79 1.71 1.11
N GLY A 39 -10.12 2.60 0.38
CA GLY A 39 -9.93 2.45 -1.06
C GLY A 39 -9.09 1.23 -1.41
N LEU A 40 -8.01 0.96 -0.67
CA LEU A 40 -7.25 -0.28 -0.82
C LEU A 40 -8.09 -1.53 -0.53
N ALA A 41 -8.95 -1.50 0.49
CA ALA A 41 -9.84 -2.62 0.77
C ALA A 41 -10.81 -2.88 -0.39
N ARG A 42 -11.40 -1.83 -0.98
CA ARG A 42 -12.27 -1.96 -2.17
C ARG A 42 -11.52 -2.50 -3.39
N ILE A 43 -10.33 -1.99 -3.68
CA ILE A 43 -9.49 -2.46 -4.80
C ILE A 43 -9.15 -3.94 -4.62
N VAL A 44 -8.75 -4.34 -3.41
CA VAL A 44 -8.42 -5.75 -3.11
C VAL A 44 -9.67 -6.63 -3.21
N ASP A 45 -10.83 -6.15 -2.75
CA ASP A 45 -12.09 -6.89 -2.90
C ASP A 45 -12.48 -7.08 -4.37
N ASP A 46 -12.36 -6.04 -5.18
CA ASP A 46 -12.63 -6.08 -6.62
C ASP A 46 -11.64 -6.96 -7.38
N MET A 47 -10.35 -6.88 -7.06
CA MET A 47 -9.33 -7.78 -7.62
C MET A 47 -9.70 -9.24 -7.33
N TYR A 48 -10.06 -9.55 -6.09
CA TYR A 48 -10.43 -10.91 -5.71
C TYR A 48 -11.74 -11.39 -6.32
N ALA A 49 -12.67 -10.49 -6.67
CA ALA A 49 -13.86 -10.86 -7.41
C ALA A 49 -13.52 -11.35 -8.83
N THR A 50 -12.42 -10.87 -9.41
CA THR A 50 -11.93 -11.28 -10.74
C THR A 50 -11.03 -12.51 -10.69
N VAL A 51 -9.99 -12.52 -9.83
CA VAL A 51 -8.95 -13.58 -9.85
C VAL A 51 -9.50 -14.97 -9.52
N ILE A 52 -10.64 -15.07 -8.83
CA ILE A 52 -11.28 -16.35 -8.47
C ILE A 52 -12.16 -16.91 -9.59
N VAL A 53 -12.44 -16.11 -10.63
CA VAL A 53 -13.22 -16.53 -11.80
C VAL A 53 -12.44 -16.43 -13.12
N ASP A 54 -11.29 -15.75 -13.15
CA ASP A 54 -10.39 -15.78 -14.32
C ASP A 54 -9.77 -17.19 -14.44
N PRO A 55 -9.99 -17.92 -15.55
CA PRO A 55 -9.46 -19.27 -15.74
C PRO A 55 -7.94 -19.37 -15.66
N ARG A 56 -7.20 -18.26 -15.83
CA ARG A 56 -5.73 -18.19 -15.74
C ARG A 56 -5.24 -18.18 -14.29
N THR A 57 -6.05 -17.71 -13.35
CA THR A 57 -5.68 -17.50 -11.93
C THR A 57 -6.50 -18.34 -10.97
N ALA A 58 -7.77 -18.62 -11.29
CA ALA A 58 -8.72 -19.32 -10.41
C ALA A 58 -8.19 -20.64 -9.82
N PRO A 59 -7.47 -21.51 -10.59
CA PRO A 59 -6.93 -22.75 -10.03
C PRO A 59 -6.01 -22.55 -8.82
N TYR A 60 -5.30 -21.42 -8.73
CA TYR A 60 -4.41 -21.11 -7.60
C TYR A 60 -5.17 -20.68 -6.34
N PHE A 61 -6.47 -20.36 -6.45
CA PHE A 61 -7.28 -19.82 -5.36
C PHE A 61 -8.37 -20.77 -4.84
N GLU A 62 -8.58 -21.95 -5.43
CA GLU A 62 -9.66 -22.88 -5.07
C GLU A 62 -9.73 -23.22 -3.57
N ASN A 63 -8.58 -23.37 -2.92
CA ASN A 63 -8.47 -23.67 -1.49
C ASN A 63 -7.75 -22.57 -0.69
N ALA A 64 -7.53 -21.42 -1.32
CA ALA A 64 -6.81 -20.33 -0.68
C ALA A 64 -7.67 -19.69 0.42
N PRO A 65 -7.10 -19.36 1.60
CA PRO A 65 -7.85 -18.74 2.68
C PRO A 65 -8.10 -17.25 2.40
N ILE A 66 -8.92 -16.92 1.40
CA ILE A 66 -9.12 -15.56 0.85
C ILE A 66 -9.43 -14.53 1.95
N ARG A 67 -10.29 -14.90 2.91
CA ARG A 67 -10.62 -14.03 4.05
C ARG A 67 -9.42 -13.61 4.89
N ARG A 68 -8.37 -14.44 4.93
CA ARG A 68 -7.10 -14.14 5.62
C ARG A 68 -6.11 -13.42 4.71
N ILE A 69 -6.14 -13.67 3.40
CA ILE A 69 -5.21 -13.07 2.44
C ILE A 69 -5.56 -11.60 2.19
N LYS A 70 -6.84 -11.27 1.97
CA LYS A 70 -7.29 -9.91 1.65
C LYS A 70 -6.73 -8.84 2.62
N PRO A 71 -6.84 -8.98 3.95
CA PRO A 71 -6.25 -8.00 4.87
C PRO A 71 -4.72 -7.87 4.74
N LYS A 72 -4.01 -8.97 4.45
CA LYS A 72 -2.55 -8.95 4.28
C LYS A 72 -2.13 -8.27 2.99
N LEU A 73 -2.90 -8.46 1.91
CA LEU A 73 -2.67 -7.70 0.69
C LEU A 73 -2.93 -6.21 0.92
N VAL A 74 -3.99 -5.82 1.63
CA VAL A 74 -4.23 -4.41 2.01
C VAL A 74 -3.07 -3.83 2.83
N GLU A 75 -2.57 -4.56 3.84
CA GLU A 75 -1.40 -4.14 4.63
C GLU A 75 -0.18 -3.93 3.73
N GLN A 76 0.08 -4.86 2.81
CA GLN A 76 1.22 -4.81 1.89
C GLN A 76 1.14 -3.62 0.94
N LEU A 77 -0.03 -3.41 0.30
CA LEU A 77 -0.23 -2.26 -0.57
C LEU A 77 -0.12 -0.94 0.20
N CYS A 78 -0.65 -0.89 1.42
CA CYS A 78 -0.53 0.29 2.28
C CYS A 78 0.94 0.63 2.59
N VAL A 79 1.76 -0.36 2.98
CA VAL A 79 3.20 -0.15 3.20
C VAL A 79 3.90 0.31 1.92
N LEU A 80 3.61 -0.33 0.78
CA LEU A 80 4.23 0.05 -0.50
C LEU A 80 3.86 1.47 -0.92
N LEU A 81 2.69 1.95 -0.55
CA LEU A 81 2.23 3.31 -0.87
C LEU A 81 2.64 4.35 0.17
N ASP A 82 3.54 3.98 1.08
CA ASP A 82 4.05 4.83 2.16
C ASP A 82 2.94 5.26 3.15
N GLY A 83 1.91 4.41 3.28
CA GLY A 83 0.84 4.56 4.27
C GLY A 83 1.26 4.08 5.67
N PRO A 84 0.47 4.40 6.71
CA PRO A 84 0.85 4.20 8.11
C PRO A 84 0.74 2.74 8.60
N CYS A 85 0.64 1.77 7.68
CA CYS A 85 0.42 0.36 8.02
C CYS A 85 1.73 -0.36 8.31
N VAL A 86 1.61 -1.52 8.95
CA VAL A 86 2.69 -2.48 9.10
C VAL A 86 2.27 -3.76 8.40
N TYR A 87 3.13 -4.30 7.53
CA TYR A 87 2.91 -5.61 6.95
C TYR A 87 3.23 -6.69 7.99
N THR A 88 2.25 -7.54 8.27
CA THR A 88 2.38 -8.59 9.30
C THR A 88 2.27 -10.00 8.71
N GLY A 89 2.39 -10.14 7.39
CA GLY A 89 2.39 -11.42 6.70
C GLY A 89 3.78 -12.07 6.64
N ARG A 90 3.82 -13.27 6.04
CA ARG A 90 5.08 -14.00 5.78
C ARG A 90 5.82 -13.35 4.60
N PRO A 91 7.16 -13.48 4.51
CA PRO A 91 7.91 -13.05 3.33
C PRO A 91 7.31 -13.62 2.04
N MET A 92 7.34 -12.86 0.94
CA MET A 92 6.75 -13.25 -0.35
C MET A 92 7.18 -14.65 -0.80
N LYS A 93 8.48 -14.94 -0.73
CA LYS A 93 9.02 -16.27 -1.08
C LYS A 93 8.39 -17.40 -0.29
N ARG A 94 8.26 -17.23 1.03
CA ARG A 94 7.67 -18.23 1.93
C ARG A 94 6.16 -18.37 1.76
N THR A 95 5.50 -17.33 1.29
CA THR A 95 4.06 -17.34 1.04
C THR A 95 3.74 -18.12 -0.22
N HIS A 96 4.56 -18.00 -1.27
CA HIS A 96 4.27 -18.53 -2.61
C HIS A 96 5.09 -19.77 -2.99
N GLU A 97 6.08 -20.18 -2.18
CA GLU A 97 6.87 -21.40 -2.43
C GLU A 97 6.00 -22.66 -2.59
N GLY A 98 6.23 -23.41 -3.66
CA GLY A 98 5.57 -24.69 -3.94
C GLY A 98 4.19 -24.55 -4.56
N GLN A 99 3.79 -23.35 -4.98
CA GLN A 99 2.50 -23.11 -5.63
C GLN A 99 2.56 -23.29 -7.15
N ASN A 100 3.76 -23.44 -7.73
CA ASN A 100 3.98 -23.62 -9.16
C ASN A 100 3.37 -22.49 -10.01
N ILE A 101 3.51 -21.25 -9.54
CA ILE A 101 3.08 -20.04 -10.23
C ILE A 101 4.06 -19.79 -11.37
N ASP A 102 3.55 -19.85 -12.59
CA ASP A 102 4.30 -19.45 -13.78
C ASP A 102 4.15 -17.96 -14.10
N ARG A 103 4.92 -17.51 -15.10
CA ARG A 103 4.88 -16.14 -15.59
C ARG A 103 3.50 -15.73 -16.11
N ALA A 104 2.76 -16.64 -16.75
CA ALA A 104 1.47 -16.31 -17.35
C ALA A 104 0.42 -16.03 -16.27
N ALA A 105 0.36 -16.88 -15.25
CA ALA A 105 -0.51 -16.70 -14.09
C ALA A 105 -0.14 -15.44 -13.29
N PHE A 106 1.15 -15.16 -13.10
CA PHE A 106 1.58 -13.92 -12.44
C PHE A 106 1.14 -12.68 -13.23
N ASN A 107 1.32 -12.68 -14.55
CA ASN A 107 0.91 -11.55 -15.38
C ASN A 107 -0.62 -11.37 -15.39
N ALA A 108 -1.39 -12.47 -15.43
CA ALA A 108 -2.85 -12.42 -15.32
C ALA A 108 -3.29 -11.78 -14.00
N LEU A 109 -2.65 -12.12 -12.88
CA LEU A 109 -2.89 -11.46 -11.59
C LEU A 109 -2.61 -9.94 -11.63
N VAL A 110 -1.53 -9.53 -12.32
CA VAL A 110 -1.20 -8.11 -12.49
C VAL A 110 -2.27 -7.39 -13.32
N GLU A 111 -2.74 -8.01 -14.40
CA GLU A 111 -3.83 -7.48 -15.21
C GLU A 111 -5.12 -7.31 -14.40
N ASP A 112 -5.48 -8.30 -13.56
CA ASP A 112 -6.65 -8.24 -12.69
C ASP A 112 -6.53 -7.14 -11.63
N LEU A 113 -5.34 -6.91 -11.08
CA LEU A 113 -5.06 -5.80 -10.17
C LEU A 113 -5.21 -4.45 -10.89
N GLN A 114 -4.72 -4.32 -12.12
CA GLN A 114 -4.89 -3.11 -12.92
C GLN A 114 -6.36 -2.81 -13.20
N ALA A 115 -7.13 -3.82 -13.62
CA ALA A 115 -8.56 -3.68 -13.84
C ALA A 115 -9.32 -3.24 -12.57
N ALA A 116 -8.93 -3.76 -11.40
CA ALA A 116 -9.51 -3.34 -10.12
C ALA A 116 -9.16 -1.89 -9.76
N MET A 117 -7.93 -1.44 -10.02
CA MET A 117 -7.52 -0.05 -9.82
C MET A 117 -8.26 0.90 -10.78
N ASP A 118 -8.39 0.53 -12.05
CA ASP A 118 -9.15 1.28 -13.06
C ASP A 118 -10.61 1.44 -12.65
N LYS A 119 -11.26 0.34 -12.23
CA LYS A 119 -12.64 0.34 -11.72
C LYS A 119 -12.83 1.29 -10.54
N ASN A 120 -11.81 1.44 -9.69
CA ASN A 120 -11.84 2.32 -8.52
C ASN A 120 -11.35 3.75 -8.81
N GLY A 121 -11.10 4.10 -10.08
CA GLY A 121 -10.74 5.45 -10.48
C GLY A 121 -9.34 5.89 -10.03
N VAL A 122 -8.44 4.94 -9.76
CA VAL A 122 -7.05 5.25 -9.41
C VAL A 122 -6.36 5.84 -10.64
N PRO A 123 -5.74 7.04 -10.56
CA PRO A 123 -5.05 7.63 -11.71
C PRO A 123 -3.95 6.71 -12.26
N PHE A 124 -3.83 6.62 -13.58
CA PHE A 124 -2.87 5.72 -14.24
C PHE A 124 -1.42 5.89 -13.76
N HIS A 125 -0.97 7.12 -13.50
CA HIS A 125 0.37 7.36 -12.95
C HIS A 125 0.55 6.76 -11.56
N ALA A 126 -0.51 6.72 -10.75
CA ALA A 126 -0.48 6.16 -9.39
C ALA A 126 -0.44 4.63 -9.45
N GLN A 127 -1.21 4.03 -10.35
CA GLN A 127 -1.18 2.60 -10.64
C GLN A 127 0.23 2.14 -11.02
N ASN A 128 0.86 2.83 -12.00
CA ASN A 128 2.21 2.48 -12.44
C ASN A 128 3.25 2.59 -11.33
N LYS A 129 3.11 3.56 -10.42
CA LYS A 129 3.99 3.66 -9.24
C LYS A 129 3.82 2.46 -8.32
N LEU A 130 2.60 2.00 -8.06
CA LEU A 130 2.37 0.80 -7.26
C LEU A 130 2.96 -0.45 -7.95
N LEU A 131 2.68 -0.64 -9.24
CA LEU A 131 3.18 -1.77 -10.01
C LEU A 131 4.71 -1.81 -10.04
N ALA A 132 5.37 -0.65 -10.19
CA ALA A 132 6.82 -0.56 -10.12
C ALA A 132 7.37 -1.00 -8.75
N LYS A 133 6.66 -0.70 -7.65
CA LYS A 133 7.03 -1.14 -6.30
C LYS A 133 6.76 -2.64 -6.07
N LEU A 134 5.78 -3.22 -6.76
CA LEU A 134 5.49 -4.67 -6.72
C LEU A 134 6.44 -5.50 -7.59
N ALA A 135 6.90 -4.95 -8.72
CA ALA A 135 7.68 -5.69 -9.72
C ALA A 135 8.89 -6.47 -9.17
N PRO A 136 9.69 -5.96 -8.20
CA PRO A 136 10.80 -6.73 -7.63
C PRO A 136 10.36 -8.05 -6.95
N MET A 137 9.12 -8.12 -6.45
CA MET A 137 8.58 -9.30 -5.78
C MET A 137 8.29 -10.45 -6.74
N TYR A 138 8.28 -10.22 -8.06
CA TYR A 138 8.09 -11.26 -9.07
C TYR A 138 8.99 -12.48 -8.84
N ARG A 139 10.27 -12.25 -8.52
CA ARG A 139 11.26 -13.31 -8.26
C ARG A 139 10.99 -14.13 -7.00
N ASP A 140 10.21 -13.59 -6.07
CA ASP A 140 9.79 -14.28 -4.86
C ASP A 140 8.45 -15.00 -5.02
N VAL A 141 7.68 -14.68 -6.07
CA VAL A 141 6.34 -15.23 -6.30
C VAL A 141 6.35 -16.29 -7.38
N GLN A 142 7.03 -16.04 -8.51
CA GLN A 142 7.20 -17.02 -9.56
C GLN A 142 8.16 -18.13 -9.09
N ASP A 143 7.67 -19.37 -9.09
CA ASP A 143 8.46 -20.56 -8.73
C ASP A 143 8.43 -21.65 -9.82
N ARG A 144 7.83 -21.35 -10.99
CA ARG A 144 7.88 -22.15 -12.21
C ARG A 144 8.21 -21.27 -13.43
N GLU A 145 9.06 -21.76 -14.33
CA GLU A 145 9.40 -21.05 -15.59
C GLU A 145 8.20 -20.91 -16.54
#